data_AF-A0A6C0LAQ0-F1
#
_entry.id   AF-A0A6C0LAQ0-F1
#
_cell.length_a   1.000
_cell.length_b   1.000
_cell.length_c   1.000
_cell.angle_alpha   90.00
_cell.angle_beta   90.00
_cell.angle_gamma   90.00
#
_symmetry.space_group_name_H-M   'P 1'
#
loop_
_entity.id
_entity.type
_entity.pdbx_description
1 polymer ?
#
loop_
_entity_poly.entity_id
_entity_poly.type
_entity_poly.pdbx_seq_one_letter_code
_entity_poly.pdbx_strand_id
1 'polypeptide(L)'
;MSYAPGTVLSIGSGETLEQVTVLTENKVATKTFAGKPVTRRDIMSLDDWKLLAGDQEIISATTTASATATANTSATATATATATATYPINTILRWKDGANSRTAIVTKNGVLQVKEVINDKVTYDFLKRCVKKSFPSVAEWKASLPAGEVTVSAGKPTIEDRVSAPIVGKTDAQYIDVIKKRFQVRSDIYLDTSDVEKRDQCIRDIKYSLTSLQSRVTELDASNAHEIPYDKMRRINRISRSIARNAKIAMYFDQNIRYDPVKAAQKKYMFRNEYRQAIYAFIGGKMVHITSGNGVVGIVKHNYRCHSATATTGTFAELGLDMVNGKPRLQVAYRKKMIDI
;
A
#
# COMPACT_ATOMS: atom_id res chain seq x y z
N MET A 1 12.03 12.50 27.30
CA MET A 1 11.68 11.93 28.62
C MET A 1 11.78 10.42 28.57
N SER A 2 12.63 9.84 29.43
CA SER A 2 12.69 8.39 29.70
C SER A 2 11.84 8.08 30.95
N TYR A 3 11.17 6.93 30.96
CA TYR A 3 10.41 6.43 32.12
C TYR A 3 11.13 5.21 32.70
N ALA A 4 11.12 5.07 34.02
CA ALA A 4 11.73 3.91 34.67
C ALA A 4 10.91 2.63 34.38
N PRO A 5 11.54 1.45 34.21
CA PRO A 5 10.82 0.19 34.15
C PRO A 5 9.90 0.03 35.38
N GLY A 6 8.66 -0.43 35.15
CA GLY A 6 7.61 -0.52 36.17
C GLY A 6 6.68 0.70 36.25
N THR A 7 7.04 1.83 35.63
CA THR A 7 6.18 3.03 35.60
C THR A 7 4.87 2.73 34.87
N VAL A 8 3.73 3.12 35.45
CA VAL A 8 2.42 3.07 34.79
C VAL A 8 2.14 4.42 34.15
N LEU A 9 1.94 4.41 32.83
CA LEU A 9 1.56 5.56 32.03
C LEU A 9 0.11 5.43 31.64
N SER A 10 -0.63 6.53 31.68
CA SER A 10 -2.04 6.58 31.31
C SER A 10 -2.32 7.73 30.36
N ILE A 11 -3.22 7.49 29.41
CA ILE A 11 -3.78 8.49 28.51
C ILE A 11 -5.31 8.38 28.54
N GLY A 12 -6.01 9.52 28.49
CA GLY A 12 -7.47 9.57 28.59
C GLY A 12 -8.04 9.33 29.99
N SER A 13 -9.36 9.25 30.09
CA SER A 13 -10.10 9.00 31.34
C SER A 13 -11.40 8.24 31.06
N GLY A 14 -11.92 7.49 32.04
CA GLY A 14 -13.16 6.71 31.88
C GLY A 14 -13.09 5.65 30.78
N GLU A 15 -14.04 5.66 29.86
CA GLU A 15 -14.13 4.68 28.74
C GLU A 15 -13.05 4.88 27.66
N THR A 16 -12.32 6.00 27.68
CA THR A 16 -11.19 6.25 26.76
C THR A 16 -9.84 5.99 27.43
N LEU A 17 -9.82 5.56 28.69
CA LEU A 17 -8.60 5.32 29.45
C LEU A 17 -7.79 4.16 28.86
N GLU A 18 -6.56 4.46 28.47
CA GLU A 18 -5.54 3.46 28.15
C GLU A 18 -4.39 3.57 29.14
N GLN A 19 -3.95 2.43 29.69
CA GLN A 19 -2.83 2.35 30.62
C GLN A 19 -1.82 1.34 30.12
N VAL A 20 -0.54 1.69 30.19
CA VAL A 20 0.58 0.81 29.89
C VAL A 20 1.59 0.79 31.03
N THR A 21 2.25 -0.35 31.21
CA THR A 21 3.40 -0.47 32.11
C THR A 21 4.68 -0.45 31.29
N VAL A 22 5.59 0.45 31.65
CA VAL A 22 6.93 0.52 31.05
C VAL A 22 7.72 -0.72 31.44
N LEU A 23 8.28 -1.41 30.45
CA LEU A 23 9.16 -2.55 30.63
C LEU A 23 10.63 -2.11 30.44
N THR A 24 11.55 -3.05 30.59
CA THR A 24 12.94 -2.87 30.16
C THR A 24 13.04 -2.70 28.64
N GLU A 25 14.17 -2.20 28.16
CA GLU A 25 14.48 -2.05 26.72
C GLU A 25 13.52 -1.11 25.94
N ASN A 26 13.00 -0.06 26.59
CA ASN A 26 12.12 0.93 25.96
C ASN A 26 10.83 0.31 25.36
N LYS A 27 10.30 -0.73 26.01
CA LYS A 27 9.03 -1.38 25.64
C LYS A 27 7.95 -1.03 26.66
N VAL A 28 6.69 -1.16 26.26
CA VAL A 28 5.52 -1.03 27.15
C VAL A 28 4.59 -2.21 26.94
N ALA A 29 3.88 -2.60 28.00
CA ALA A 29 2.84 -3.62 27.95
C ALA A 29 1.48 -2.99 28.31
N THR A 30 0.47 -3.21 27.48
CA THR A 30 -0.89 -2.70 27.75
C THR A 30 -1.49 -3.38 28.98
N LYS A 31 -2.00 -2.57 29.91
CA LYS A 31 -2.67 -2.99 31.15
C LYS A 31 -4.18 -2.77 31.06
N THR A 32 -4.59 -1.63 30.51
CA THR A 32 -5.99 -1.23 30.33
C THR A 32 -6.16 -0.60 28.96
N PHE A 33 -7.23 -0.93 28.23
CA PHE A 33 -7.58 -0.29 26.96
C PHE A 33 -9.08 0.02 26.95
N ALA A 34 -9.45 1.25 26.59
CA ALA A 34 -10.83 1.74 26.64
C ALA A 34 -11.52 1.48 28.00
N GLY A 35 -10.81 1.75 29.10
CA GLY A 35 -11.30 1.58 30.46
C GLY A 35 -11.44 0.12 30.95
N LYS A 36 -11.09 -0.88 30.13
CA LYS A 36 -11.20 -2.32 30.49
C LYS A 36 -9.84 -2.99 30.62
N PRO A 37 -9.64 -3.90 31.60
CA PRO A 37 -8.40 -4.65 31.72
C PRO A 37 -8.22 -5.58 30.51
N VAL A 38 -7.01 -5.61 29.94
CA VAL A 38 -6.70 -6.51 28.82
C VAL A 38 -6.21 -7.86 29.34
N THR A 39 -6.79 -8.96 28.86
CA THR A 39 -6.42 -10.33 29.25
C THR A 39 -5.14 -10.82 28.58
N ARG A 40 -4.80 -10.25 27.41
CA ARG A 40 -3.54 -10.47 26.69
C ARG A 40 -2.77 -9.16 26.64
N ARG A 41 -1.54 -9.16 27.17
CA ARG A 41 -0.67 -7.97 27.18
C ARG A 41 0.03 -7.83 25.84
N ASP A 42 -0.43 -6.89 25.02
CA ASP A 42 0.30 -6.51 23.81
C ASP A 42 1.56 -5.72 24.21
N ILE A 43 2.70 -6.11 23.64
CA ILE A 43 3.99 -5.45 23.89
C ILE A 43 4.38 -4.66 22.65
N MET A 44 4.67 -3.37 22.83
CA MET A 44 5.15 -2.49 21.77
C MET A 44 6.27 -1.60 22.29
N SER A 45 6.97 -0.89 21.40
CA SER A 45 7.97 0.08 21.85
C SER A 45 7.27 1.27 22.54
N LEU A 46 7.93 1.85 23.55
CA LEU A 46 7.44 3.06 24.23
C LEU A 46 7.27 4.20 23.22
N ASP A 47 8.12 4.27 22.19
CA ASP A 47 8.07 5.31 21.17
C ASP A 47 6.88 5.11 20.22
N ASP A 48 6.56 3.86 19.86
CA ASP A 48 5.35 3.56 19.09
C ASP A 48 4.08 3.84 19.92
N TRP A 49 4.10 3.52 21.21
CA TRP A 49 2.96 3.82 22.08
C TRP A 49 2.74 5.32 22.26
N LYS A 50 3.82 6.11 22.44
CA LYS A 50 3.75 7.58 22.44
C LYS A 50 3.22 8.13 21.11
N LEU A 51 3.55 7.48 19.99
CA LEU A 51 3.01 7.84 18.69
C LEU A 51 1.50 7.58 18.60
N LEU A 52 1.02 6.50 19.21
CA LEU A 52 -0.41 6.15 19.27
C LEU A 52 -1.20 7.06 20.23
N ALA A 53 -0.58 7.43 21.35
CA ALA A 53 -1.15 8.38 22.32
C ALA A 53 -1.45 9.75 21.69
N GLY A 54 -0.68 10.13 20.66
CA GLY A 54 -0.91 11.36 19.90
C GLY A 54 -0.80 12.60 20.79
N ASP A 55 -1.90 13.33 20.93
CA ASP A 55 -1.98 14.61 21.65
C ASP A 55 -2.48 14.47 23.09
N GLN A 56 -2.74 13.23 23.53
CA GLN A 56 -3.24 12.98 24.88
C GLN A 56 -2.12 13.18 25.90
N GLU A 57 -2.43 13.88 26.99
CA GLU A 57 -1.50 14.07 28.09
C GLU A 57 -1.16 12.71 28.72
N ILE A 58 0.14 12.38 28.71
CA ILE A 58 0.64 11.15 29.31
C ILE A 58 0.85 11.42 30.80
N ILE A 59 -0.05 10.90 31.62
CA ILE A 59 0.04 11.00 33.06
C ILE A 59 0.82 9.78 33.57
N SER A 60 1.88 10.03 34.34
CA SER A 60 2.60 8.96 35.05
C SER A 60 2.02 8.84 36.45
N ALA A 61 1.43 7.70 36.77
CA ALA A 61 1.01 7.42 38.14
C ALA A 61 2.25 7.02 38.96
N THR A 62 2.98 8.00 39.48
CA THR A 62 3.87 7.77 40.61
C THR A 62 2.99 7.45 41.81
N THR A 63 3.19 6.26 42.38
CA THR A 63 2.61 5.92 43.67
C THR A 63 2.97 6.99 44.71
N THR A 64 1.92 7.66 45.21
CA THR A 64 1.78 8.45 46.44
C THR A 64 2.46 9.83 46.58
N ALA A 65 1.59 10.85 46.50
CA ALA A 65 1.26 11.82 47.56
C ALA A 65 2.00 13.18 47.69
N SER A 66 1.15 14.20 47.87
CA SER A 66 1.32 15.48 48.60
C SER A 66 1.70 16.77 47.86
N ALA A 67 0.66 17.55 47.58
CA ALA A 67 0.38 18.91 48.09
C ALA A 67 1.34 20.11 47.85
N THR A 68 0.70 21.18 47.33
CA THR A 68 0.85 22.62 47.62
C THR A 68 2.05 23.45 47.12
N ALA A 69 1.69 24.47 46.32
CA ALA A 69 1.86 25.91 46.55
C ALA A 69 2.97 26.72 45.80
N THR A 70 2.46 27.81 45.18
CA THR A 70 3.00 29.19 45.00
C THR A 70 4.24 29.50 44.13
N ALA A 71 3.95 30.31 43.10
CA ALA A 71 4.62 31.52 42.58
C ALA A 71 6.11 31.79 42.88
N ASN A 72 6.89 32.08 41.82
CA ASN A 72 7.48 33.42 41.64
C ASN A 72 8.10 33.67 40.26
N THR A 73 8.02 34.95 39.89
CA THR A 73 8.56 35.67 38.72
C THR A 73 10.09 35.69 38.60
N SER A 74 10.60 35.74 37.37
CA SER A 74 11.58 36.77 36.93
C SER A 74 11.84 36.73 35.41
N ALA A 75 11.93 37.92 34.83
CA ALA A 75 12.22 38.22 33.42
C ALA A 75 13.71 38.01 33.10
N THR A 76 14.10 37.96 31.80
CA THR A 76 15.02 38.93 31.13
C THR A 76 15.31 38.52 29.66
N ALA A 77 15.44 39.54 28.79
CA ALA A 77 16.09 39.61 27.47
C ALA A 77 15.38 39.02 26.24
N THR A 78 14.60 39.88 25.59
CA THR A 78 14.19 39.81 24.19
C THR A 78 15.38 40.07 23.26
N ALA A 79 15.83 39.03 22.55
CA ALA A 79 16.62 39.18 21.33
C ALA A 79 15.71 38.98 20.12
N THR A 80 15.76 39.92 19.19
CA THR A 80 14.95 39.99 17.97
C THR A 80 15.22 38.78 17.07
N ALA A 81 14.38 37.74 17.16
CA ALA A 81 14.45 36.57 16.30
C ALA A 81 13.74 36.85 14.96
N THR A 82 14.53 36.78 13.88
CA THR A 82 14.08 36.80 12.49
C THR A 82 12.93 35.81 12.30
N ALA A 83 11.81 36.29 11.74
CA ALA A 83 10.57 35.53 11.57
C ALA A 83 10.84 34.13 11.00
N THR A 84 10.64 33.10 11.82
CA THR A 84 10.86 31.70 11.44
C THR A 84 9.76 31.31 10.46
N ALA A 85 10.11 31.16 9.17
CA ALA A 85 9.16 30.72 8.14
C ALA A 85 8.55 29.38 8.55
N THR A 86 7.29 29.41 8.99
CA THR A 86 6.55 28.24 9.49
C THR A 86 5.79 27.64 8.32
N TYR A 87 6.06 26.37 8.00
CA TYR A 87 5.36 25.65 6.94
C TYR A 87 4.30 24.73 7.55
N PRO A 88 3.12 24.58 6.92
CA PRO A 88 2.09 23.67 7.44
C PRO A 88 2.57 22.21 7.41
N ILE A 89 2.01 21.39 8.31
CA ILE A 89 2.25 19.94 8.34
C ILE A 89 1.93 19.34 6.96
N ASN A 90 2.72 18.35 6.55
CA ASN A 90 2.75 17.69 5.24
C ASN A 90 3.35 18.49 4.07
N THR A 91 3.83 19.72 4.29
CA THR A 91 4.55 20.48 3.25
C THR A 91 5.78 19.70 2.77
N ILE A 92 5.97 19.60 1.46
CA ILE A 92 7.15 18.95 0.88
C ILE A 92 8.20 20.03 0.57
N LEU A 93 9.33 19.93 1.25
CA LEU A 93 10.50 20.77 1.06
C LEU A 93 11.47 20.06 0.11
N ARG A 94 11.94 20.76 -0.93
CA ARG A 94 12.92 20.22 -1.88
C ARG A 94 14.10 21.16 -1.98
N TRP A 95 15.27 20.65 -1.64
CA TRP A 95 16.53 21.33 -1.88
C TRP A 95 17.21 20.72 -3.10
N LYS A 96 17.77 21.58 -3.96
CA LYS A 96 18.53 21.16 -5.13
C LYS A 96 19.75 22.06 -5.31
N ASP A 97 20.88 21.43 -5.58
CA ASP A 97 22.13 22.10 -5.95
C ASP A 97 22.83 21.24 -7.01
N GLY A 98 22.75 21.66 -8.28
CA GLY A 98 23.19 20.86 -9.42
C GLY A 98 22.53 19.47 -9.48
N ALA A 99 23.36 18.42 -9.39
CA ALA A 99 22.97 17.01 -9.36
C ALA A 99 22.50 16.53 -7.96
N ASN A 100 22.77 17.31 -6.91
CA ASN A 100 22.41 16.96 -5.55
C ASN A 100 20.96 17.37 -5.27
N SER A 101 20.22 16.51 -4.57
CA SER A 101 18.86 16.85 -4.13
C SER A 101 18.47 16.19 -2.82
N ARG A 102 17.69 16.90 -2.03
CA ARG A 102 17.09 16.38 -0.79
C ARG A 102 15.60 16.68 -0.81
N THR A 103 14.80 15.68 -0.46
CA THR A 103 13.34 15.83 -0.30
C THR A 103 12.96 15.54 1.13
N ALA A 104 12.25 16.48 1.75
CA ALA A 104 11.77 16.35 3.10
C ALA A 104 10.29 16.71 3.21
N ILE A 105 9.65 16.22 4.27
CA ILE A 105 8.24 16.44 4.58
C ILE A 105 8.16 17.07 5.96
N VAL A 106 7.46 18.18 6.07
CA VAL A 106 7.15 18.80 7.36
C VAL A 106 6.17 17.91 8.10
N THR A 107 6.51 17.54 9.32
CA THR A 107 5.73 16.70 10.21
C THR A 107 5.35 17.51 11.44
N LYS A 108 4.47 16.98 12.29
CA LYS A 108 4.12 17.63 13.55
C LYS A 108 5.33 17.84 14.49
N ASN A 109 6.32 16.97 14.41
CA ASN A 109 7.50 16.94 15.29
C ASN A 109 8.77 17.42 14.58
N GLY A 110 8.65 18.28 13.56
CA GLY A 110 9.78 18.79 12.79
C GLY A 110 9.75 18.36 11.32
N VAL A 111 10.87 17.93 10.76
CA VAL A 111 11.01 17.62 9.32
C VAL A 111 11.59 16.23 9.10
N LEU A 112 10.93 15.42 8.27
CA LEU A 112 11.42 14.10 7.87
C LEU A 112 11.99 14.16 6.46
N GLN A 113 13.31 14.04 6.33
CA GLN A 113 13.97 13.81 5.05
C GLN A 113 13.72 12.38 4.58
N VAL A 114 13.10 12.23 3.41
CA VAL A 114 12.67 10.95 2.84
C VAL A 114 13.51 10.50 1.65
N LYS A 115 14.29 11.41 1.07
CA LYS A 115 15.20 11.11 -0.05
C LYS A 115 16.41 12.03 -0.01
N GLU A 116 17.58 11.45 -0.23
CA GLU A 116 18.84 12.14 -0.41
C GLU A 116 19.52 11.59 -1.66
N VAL A 117 19.95 12.48 -2.55
CA VAL A 117 20.72 12.18 -3.77
C VAL A 117 21.97 13.03 -3.72
N ILE A 118 23.14 12.40 -3.72
CA ILE A 118 24.44 13.05 -3.72
C ILE A 118 25.28 12.45 -4.86
N ASN A 119 25.84 13.29 -5.73
CA ASN A 119 26.59 12.88 -6.92
C ASN A 119 25.83 11.83 -7.77
N ASP A 120 24.55 12.13 -8.06
CA ASP A 120 23.60 11.26 -8.77
C ASP A 120 23.31 9.89 -8.15
N LYS A 121 23.76 9.64 -6.91
CA LYS A 121 23.49 8.39 -6.18
C LYS A 121 22.48 8.63 -5.05
N VAL A 122 21.45 7.80 -5.02
CA VAL A 122 20.46 7.78 -3.92
C VAL A 122 21.10 7.11 -2.70
N THR A 123 20.99 7.74 -1.53
CA THR A 123 21.45 7.16 -0.27
C THR A 123 20.45 6.12 0.24
N TYR A 124 20.90 4.89 0.42
CA TYR A 124 20.10 3.77 0.92
C TYR A 124 20.55 3.31 2.31
N ASP A 125 19.62 2.79 3.11
CA ASP A 125 19.90 2.09 4.37
C ASP A 125 20.41 0.66 4.09
N PHE A 126 20.79 -0.07 5.14
CA PHE A 126 21.26 -1.47 5.04
C PHE A 126 20.23 -2.42 4.41
N LEU A 127 18.96 -2.01 4.31
CA LEU A 127 17.86 -2.75 3.69
C LEU A 127 17.50 -2.24 2.28
N LYS A 128 18.36 -1.43 1.66
CA LYS A 128 18.15 -0.82 0.32
C LYS A 128 16.91 0.07 0.22
N ARG A 129 16.47 0.69 1.33
CA ARG A 129 15.40 1.71 1.36
C ARG A 129 16.03 3.09 1.45
N CYS A 130 15.37 4.13 0.94
CA CYS A 130 15.90 5.50 1.08
C CYS A 130 16.16 5.81 2.57
N VAL A 131 17.37 6.29 2.89
CA VAL A 131 17.69 6.69 4.27
C VAL A 131 16.75 7.81 4.70
N LYS A 132 16.17 7.64 5.89
CA LYS A 132 15.31 8.62 6.51
C LYS A 132 16.08 9.33 7.62
N LYS A 133 16.04 10.67 7.63
CA LYS A 133 16.64 11.50 8.70
C LYS A 133 15.56 12.43 9.23
N SER A 134 15.39 12.48 10.55
CA SER A 134 14.47 13.39 11.21
C SER A 134 15.22 14.60 11.75
N PHE A 135 14.62 15.77 11.59
CA PHE A 135 15.12 17.03 12.09
C PHE A 135 14.04 17.64 13.01
N PRO A 136 14.40 18.17 14.19
CA PRO A 136 13.47 18.82 15.11
C PRO A 136 12.72 20.02 14.51
N SER A 137 13.31 20.72 13.54
CA SER A 137 12.69 21.90 12.93
C SER A 137 13.05 22.08 11.46
N VAL A 138 12.28 22.91 10.76
CA VAL A 138 12.62 23.33 9.38
C VAL A 138 13.90 24.15 9.36
N ALA A 139 14.17 24.94 10.40
CA ALA A 139 15.40 25.70 10.53
C ALA A 139 16.62 24.78 10.63
N GLU A 140 16.56 23.73 11.45
CA GLU A 140 17.64 22.75 11.56
C GLU A 140 17.80 21.92 10.29
N TRP A 141 16.69 21.55 9.65
CA TRP A 141 16.78 20.89 8.36
C TRP A 141 17.46 21.80 7.33
N LYS A 142 17.08 23.08 7.24
CA LYS A 142 17.72 24.07 6.35
C LYS A 142 19.20 24.28 6.69
N ALA A 143 19.55 24.34 7.98
CA ALA A 143 20.94 24.47 8.43
C ALA A 143 21.79 23.23 8.07
N SER A 144 21.17 22.06 7.91
CA SER A 144 21.85 20.84 7.45
C SER A 144 22.09 20.79 5.94
N LEU A 145 21.49 21.71 5.17
CA LEU A 145 21.64 21.76 3.71
C LEU A 145 22.90 22.55 3.34
N PRO A 146 23.64 22.11 2.31
CA PRO A 146 24.64 22.96 1.66
C PRO A 146 24.00 24.21 1.04
N ALA A 147 24.84 25.16 0.60
CA ALA A 147 24.39 26.32 -0.16
C ALA A 147 23.52 25.88 -1.35
N GLY A 148 22.36 26.51 -1.53
CA GLY A 148 21.43 26.17 -2.61
C GLY A 148 20.01 26.64 -2.34
N GLU A 149 19.16 26.51 -3.35
CA GLU A 149 17.78 26.99 -3.29
C GLU A 149 16.86 25.91 -2.69
N VAL A 150 16.00 26.32 -1.74
CA VAL A 150 14.95 25.48 -1.19
C VAL A 150 13.63 25.85 -1.84
N THR A 151 13.12 24.96 -2.68
CA THR A 151 11.77 25.06 -3.23
C THR A 151 10.77 24.42 -2.28
N VAL A 152 9.61 25.07 -2.13
CA VAL A 152 8.54 24.63 -1.25
C VAL A 152 7.37 24.21 -2.12
N SER A 153 6.89 22.99 -1.92
CA SER A 153 5.67 22.50 -2.56
C SER A 153 4.65 22.16 -1.48
N ALA A 154 3.43 22.66 -1.62
CA ALA A 154 2.31 22.24 -0.76
C ALA A 154 2.22 20.71 -0.76
N GLY A 155 1.93 20.15 0.41
CA GLY A 155 1.90 18.71 0.63
C GLY A 155 1.00 17.95 -0.33
N LYS A 156 1.20 16.63 -0.43
CA LYS A 156 0.17 15.78 -1.05
C LYS A 156 -1.14 15.98 -0.27
N PRO A 157 -2.31 15.99 -0.94
CA PRO A 157 -3.60 16.09 -0.26
C PRO A 157 -3.69 15.02 0.83
N THR A 158 -4.15 15.45 2.01
CA THR A 158 -4.45 14.58 3.15
C THR A 158 -5.48 13.51 2.77
N ILE A 159 -5.68 12.51 3.61
CA ILE A 159 -6.70 11.49 3.32
C ILE A 159 -8.07 12.16 3.29
N GLU A 160 -8.29 13.10 4.18
CA GLU A 160 -9.47 13.95 4.29
C GLU A 160 -9.67 14.78 3.02
N ASP A 161 -8.62 15.42 2.49
CA ASP A 161 -8.67 16.15 1.21
C ASP A 161 -8.98 15.23 0.02
N ARG A 162 -8.47 14.00 0.05
CA ARG A 162 -8.78 13.01 -0.99
C ARG A 162 -10.23 12.59 -0.90
N VAL A 163 -10.77 12.34 0.28
CA VAL A 163 -12.17 11.94 0.45
C VAL A 163 -13.10 13.08 0.03
N SER A 164 -12.84 14.29 0.51
CA SER A 164 -13.69 15.46 0.26
C SER A 164 -13.63 16.01 -1.17
N ALA A 165 -12.56 15.71 -1.93
CA ALA A 165 -12.44 16.20 -3.29
C ALA A 165 -13.62 15.73 -4.18
N PRO A 166 -14.19 16.58 -5.04
CA PRO A 166 -15.28 16.19 -5.92
C PRO A 166 -14.84 15.10 -6.90
N ILE A 167 -15.68 14.09 -7.09
CA ILE A 167 -15.45 13.04 -8.09
C ILE A 167 -16.14 13.48 -9.37
N VAL A 168 -15.34 13.91 -10.34
CA VAL A 168 -15.83 14.38 -11.65
C VAL A 168 -15.59 13.29 -12.69
N GLY A 169 -16.55 12.37 -12.83
CA GLY A 169 -16.59 11.36 -13.88
C GLY A 169 -17.88 11.50 -14.69
N LYS A 170 -17.78 11.47 -16.03
CA LYS A 170 -18.97 11.55 -16.91
C LYS A 170 -19.66 10.20 -17.09
N THR A 171 -18.95 9.12 -16.80
CA THR A 171 -19.44 7.75 -16.83
C THR A 171 -19.07 7.04 -15.54
N ASP A 172 -19.76 5.94 -15.24
CA ASP A 172 -19.52 5.14 -14.05
C ASP A 172 -18.11 4.53 -14.03
N ALA A 173 -17.59 4.13 -15.20
CA ALA A 173 -16.20 3.71 -15.34
C ALA A 173 -15.21 4.84 -14.99
N GLN A 174 -15.47 6.06 -15.48
CA GLN A 174 -14.64 7.23 -15.15
C GLN A 174 -14.74 7.60 -13.67
N TYR A 175 -15.92 7.44 -13.05
CA TYR A 175 -16.11 7.66 -11.62
C TYR A 175 -15.17 6.76 -10.80
N ILE A 176 -15.12 5.46 -11.12
CA ILE A 176 -14.20 4.53 -10.48
C ILE A 176 -12.73 4.85 -10.82
N ASP A 177 -12.41 5.23 -12.05
CA ASP A 177 -11.04 5.61 -12.45
C ASP A 177 -10.51 6.81 -11.66
N VAL A 178 -11.36 7.81 -11.38
CA VAL A 178 -11.01 8.95 -10.53
C VAL A 178 -10.65 8.49 -9.12
N ILE A 179 -11.45 7.58 -8.53
CA ILE A 179 -11.18 7.00 -7.21
C ILE A 179 -9.88 6.19 -7.23
N LYS A 180 -9.67 5.34 -8.26
CA LYS A 180 -8.45 4.56 -8.43
C LYS A 180 -7.22 5.45 -8.45
N LYS A 181 -7.24 6.53 -9.24
CA LYS A 181 -6.14 7.50 -9.33
C LYS A 181 -5.89 8.20 -7.98
N ARG A 182 -6.96 8.63 -7.31
CA ARG A 182 -6.94 9.35 -6.03
C ARG A 182 -6.35 8.52 -4.88
N PHE A 183 -6.69 7.24 -4.81
CA PHE A 183 -6.22 6.34 -3.75
C PHE A 183 -5.10 5.38 -4.16
N GLN A 184 -4.64 5.47 -5.41
CA GLN A 184 -3.59 4.63 -6.01
C GLN A 184 -3.96 3.13 -6.07
N VAL A 185 -5.25 2.84 -6.25
CA VAL A 185 -5.74 1.47 -6.40
C VAL A 185 -5.29 0.92 -7.75
N ARG A 186 -4.65 -0.26 -7.73
CA ARG A 186 -4.17 -0.99 -8.92
C ARG A 186 -5.00 -2.25 -9.17
N SER A 187 -6.30 -2.02 -9.36
CA SER A 187 -7.22 -3.02 -9.87
C SER A 187 -7.56 -2.70 -11.33
N ASP A 188 -7.86 -3.73 -12.11
CA ASP A 188 -8.27 -3.56 -13.50
C ASP A 188 -9.24 -4.65 -13.90
N ILE A 189 -10.01 -4.36 -14.95
CA ILE A 189 -10.89 -5.34 -15.61
C ILE A 189 -10.55 -5.37 -17.10
N TYR A 190 -10.34 -6.57 -17.61
CA TYR A 190 -9.99 -6.78 -19.00
C TYR A 190 -10.78 -7.93 -19.60
N LEU A 191 -10.98 -7.88 -20.92
CA LEU A 191 -11.62 -8.96 -21.64
C LEU A 191 -10.57 -10.05 -21.87
N ASP A 192 -10.77 -11.21 -21.24
CA ASP A 192 -9.86 -12.34 -21.39
C ASP A 192 -10.09 -13.08 -22.71
N THR A 193 -9.08 -13.83 -23.10
CA THR A 193 -9.16 -14.77 -24.21
C THR A 193 -10.17 -15.88 -23.91
N SER A 194 -10.90 -16.29 -24.93
CA SER A 194 -11.84 -17.41 -24.87
C SER A 194 -11.10 -18.73 -24.58
N ASP A 195 -11.83 -19.75 -24.15
CA ASP A 195 -11.23 -21.06 -23.88
C ASP A 195 -10.68 -21.68 -25.19
N VAL A 196 -11.32 -21.39 -26.34
CA VAL A 196 -10.83 -21.74 -27.68
C VAL A 196 -9.48 -21.09 -27.97
N GLU A 197 -9.37 -19.78 -27.81
CA GLU A 197 -8.13 -19.03 -28.05
C GLU A 197 -7.00 -19.50 -27.12
N LYS A 198 -7.31 -19.81 -25.85
CA LYS A 198 -6.34 -20.35 -24.89
C LYS A 198 -5.84 -21.73 -25.26
N ARG A 199 -6.75 -22.64 -25.65
CA ARG A 199 -6.37 -23.98 -26.15
C ARG A 199 -5.44 -23.84 -27.35
N ASP A 200 -5.82 -23.02 -28.33
CA ASP A 200 -5.06 -22.84 -29.56
C ASP A 200 -3.69 -22.20 -29.29
N GLN A 201 -3.61 -21.27 -28.34
CA GLN A 201 -2.33 -20.73 -27.87
C GLN A 201 -1.46 -21.82 -27.23
N CYS A 202 -2.01 -22.66 -26.35
CA CYS A 202 -1.27 -23.77 -25.77
C CYS A 202 -0.76 -24.75 -26.85
N ILE A 203 -1.57 -25.04 -27.87
CA ILE A 203 -1.15 -25.88 -29.01
C ILE A 203 0.00 -25.24 -29.79
N ARG A 204 -0.06 -23.92 -30.06
CA ARG A 204 1.05 -23.18 -30.68
C ARG A 204 2.32 -23.25 -29.84
N ASP A 205 2.22 -23.04 -28.53
CA ASP A 205 3.35 -23.07 -27.61
C ASP A 205 3.98 -24.48 -27.51
N ILE A 206 3.15 -25.53 -27.57
CA ILE A 206 3.60 -26.92 -27.65
C ILE A 206 4.41 -27.12 -28.93
N LYS A 207 3.88 -26.73 -30.09
CA LYS A 207 4.57 -26.88 -31.38
C LYS A 207 5.94 -26.19 -31.37
N TYR A 208 6.00 -24.94 -30.91
CA TYR A 208 7.26 -24.20 -30.78
C TYR A 208 8.24 -24.89 -29.82
N SER A 209 7.75 -25.34 -28.66
CA SER A 209 8.56 -26.05 -27.67
C SER A 209 9.08 -27.38 -28.20
N LEU A 210 8.30 -28.09 -29.02
CA LEU A 210 8.67 -29.36 -29.63
C LEU A 210 9.81 -29.18 -30.64
N THR A 211 9.72 -28.16 -31.52
CA THR A 211 10.80 -27.81 -32.44
C THR A 211 12.08 -27.46 -31.67
N SER A 212 11.97 -26.66 -30.60
CA SER A 212 13.12 -26.31 -29.76
C SER A 212 13.72 -27.54 -29.07
N LEU A 213 12.88 -28.45 -28.55
CA LEU A 213 13.34 -29.70 -27.94
C LEU A 213 14.09 -30.57 -28.97
N GLN A 214 13.52 -30.72 -30.16
CA GLN A 214 14.12 -31.50 -31.24
C GLN A 214 15.50 -30.96 -31.61
N SER A 215 15.65 -29.65 -31.86
CA SER A 215 16.98 -29.06 -32.13
C SER A 215 17.97 -29.33 -31.01
N ARG A 216 17.56 -29.26 -29.74
CA ARG A 216 18.46 -29.51 -28.60
C ARG A 216 18.85 -30.98 -28.45
N VAL A 217 17.95 -31.90 -28.76
CA VAL A 217 18.28 -33.33 -28.79
C VAL A 217 19.25 -33.62 -29.95
N THR A 218 18.99 -33.09 -31.15
CA THR A 218 19.91 -33.24 -32.28
C THR A 218 21.29 -32.63 -32.00
N GLU A 219 21.37 -31.49 -31.30
CA GLU A 219 22.65 -30.92 -30.84
C GLU A 219 23.39 -31.83 -29.85
N LEU A 220 22.68 -32.64 -29.06
CA LEU A 220 23.30 -33.63 -28.19
C LEU A 220 23.78 -34.84 -28.97
N ASP A 221 22.97 -35.34 -29.90
CA ASP A 221 23.33 -36.49 -30.73
C ASP A 221 24.53 -36.20 -31.63
N ALA A 222 24.65 -34.97 -32.14
CA ALA A 222 25.81 -34.52 -32.92
C ALA A 222 27.05 -34.21 -32.05
N SER A 223 26.86 -34.08 -30.74
CA SER A 223 27.92 -33.79 -29.79
C SER A 223 28.58 -35.12 -29.40
N ASN A 224 29.69 -35.47 -30.05
CA ASN A 224 30.57 -36.60 -29.68
C ASN A 224 31.27 -36.43 -28.31
N ALA A 225 30.75 -35.57 -27.44
CA ALA A 225 31.27 -35.37 -26.11
C ALA A 225 30.96 -36.59 -25.24
N HIS A 226 32.00 -37.12 -24.58
CA HIS A 226 31.89 -38.25 -23.66
C HIS A 226 31.00 -37.92 -22.44
N GLU A 227 30.87 -36.65 -22.10
CA GLU A 227 30.02 -36.16 -21.02
C GLU A 227 29.06 -35.08 -21.55
N ILE A 228 27.76 -35.24 -21.27
CA ILE A 228 26.75 -34.25 -21.63
C ILE A 228 26.74 -33.16 -20.54
N PRO A 229 26.99 -31.89 -20.87
CA PRO A 229 26.93 -30.82 -19.88
C PRO A 229 25.56 -30.74 -19.19
N TYR A 230 25.57 -30.68 -17.86
CA TYR A 230 24.37 -30.60 -17.02
C TYR A 230 23.38 -29.52 -17.50
N ASP A 231 23.86 -28.35 -17.92
CA ASP A 231 23.02 -27.27 -18.40
C ASP A 231 22.23 -27.62 -19.67
N LYS A 232 22.77 -28.45 -20.57
CA LYS A 232 22.05 -28.92 -21.75
C LYS A 232 20.89 -29.84 -21.33
N MET A 233 21.15 -30.81 -20.46
CA MET A 233 20.10 -31.69 -19.91
C MET A 233 19.04 -30.92 -19.11
N ARG A 234 19.45 -29.93 -18.32
CA ARG A 234 18.55 -29.06 -17.56
C ARG A 234 17.61 -28.27 -18.47
N ARG A 235 18.11 -27.76 -19.61
CA ARG A 235 17.29 -27.06 -20.61
C ARG A 235 16.27 -27.99 -21.26
N ILE A 236 16.68 -29.19 -21.65
CA ILE A 236 15.78 -30.22 -22.20
C ILE A 236 14.66 -30.55 -21.21
N ASN A 237 14.99 -30.81 -19.94
CA ASN A 237 14.01 -31.07 -18.90
C ASN A 237 13.07 -29.88 -18.65
N ARG A 238 13.55 -28.64 -18.77
CA ARG A 238 12.70 -27.45 -18.67
C ARG A 238 11.68 -27.38 -19.82
N ILE A 239 12.13 -27.66 -21.04
CA ILE A 239 11.26 -27.65 -22.22
C ILE A 239 10.24 -28.78 -22.14
N SER A 240 10.64 -30.00 -21.78
CA SER A 240 9.72 -31.15 -21.64
C SER A 240 8.62 -30.89 -20.60
N ARG A 241 8.96 -30.31 -19.44
CA ARG A 241 7.99 -29.88 -18.43
C ARG A 241 7.04 -28.79 -18.95
N SER A 242 7.53 -27.88 -19.78
CA SER A 242 6.72 -26.84 -20.40
C SER A 242 5.69 -27.45 -21.36
N ILE A 243 6.12 -28.39 -22.21
CA ILE A 243 5.24 -29.14 -23.12
C ILE A 243 4.15 -29.87 -22.33
N ALA A 244 4.52 -30.65 -21.31
CA ALA A 244 3.58 -31.39 -20.49
C ALA A 244 2.54 -30.47 -19.81
N ARG A 245 2.98 -29.31 -19.29
CA ARG A 245 2.09 -28.31 -18.69
C ARG A 245 1.10 -27.75 -19.71
N ASN A 246 1.59 -27.33 -20.88
CA ASN A 246 0.73 -26.77 -21.92
C ASN A 246 -0.25 -27.82 -22.47
N ALA A 247 0.17 -29.08 -22.60
CA ALA A 247 -0.71 -30.17 -23.01
C ALA A 247 -1.86 -30.37 -22.00
N LYS A 248 -1.55 -30.39 -20.70
CA LYS A 248 -2.56 -30.49 -19.64
C LYS A 248 -3.57 -29.34 -19.69
N ILE A 249 -3.09 -28.11 -19.88
CA ILE A 249 -3.94 -26.91 -19.99
C ILE A 249 -4.80 -26.95 -21.26
N ALA A 250 -4.21 -27.34 -22.40
CA ALA A 250 -4.94 -27.50 -23.65
C ALA A 250 -6.05 -28.55 -23.53
N MET A 251 -5.79 -29.70 -22.89
CA MET A 251 -6.80 -30.72 -22.64
C MET A 251 -7.94 -30.20 -21.77
N TYR A 252 -7.64 -29.42 -20.73
CA TYR A 252 -8.66 -28.81 -19.89
C TYR A 252 -9.59 -27.88 -20.70
N PHE A 253 -9.03 -27.00 -21.53
CA PHE A 253 -9.83 -26.12 -22.37
C PHE A 253 -10.58 -26.89 -23.48
N ASP A 254 -9.97 -27.90 -24.08
CA ASP A 254 -10.63 -28.75 -25.08
C ASP A 254 -11.84 -29.48 -24.48
N GLN A 255 -11.73 -29.94 -23.24
CA GLN A 255 -12.83 -30.54 -22.51
C GLN A 255 -13.99 -29.54 -22.31
N ASN A 256 -13.70 -28.29 -21.92
CA ASN A 256 -14.73 -27.25 -21.81
C ASN A 256 -15.40 -26.95 -23.15
N ILE A 257 -14.63 -26.90 -24.24
CA ILE A 257 -15.15 -26.66 -25.61
C ILE A 257 -16.08 -27.80 -26.04
N ARG A 258 -15.75 -29.05 -25.70
CA ARG A 258 -16.61 -30.20 -26.02
C ARG A 258 -17.91 -30.21 -25.23
N TYR A 259 -17.87 -29.84 -23.94
CA TYR A 259 -19.07 -29.84 -23.09
C TYR A 259 -20.00 -28.66 -23.36
N ASP A 260 -19.46 -27.46 -23.57
CA ASP A 260 -20.23 -26.24 -23.81
C ASP A 260 -19.51 -25.31 -24.81
N PRO A 261 -19.62 -25.61 -26.11
CA PRO A 261 -18.87 -24.90 -27.15
C PRO A 261 -19.26 -23.43 -27.23
N VAL A 262 -20.53 -23.09 -26.99
CA VAL A 262 -21.04 -21.71 -27.06
C VAL A 262 -20.40 -20.87 -25.95
N LYS A 263 -20.41 -21.36 -24.71
CA LYS A 263 -19.78 -20.66 -23.58
C LYS A 263 -18.26 -20.65 -23.65
N ALA A 264 -17.65 -21.68 -24.21
CA ALA A 264 -16.20 -21.76 -24.38
C ALA A 264 -15.66 -20.78 -25.44
N ALA A 265 -16.47 -20.48 -26.47
CA ALA A 265 -16.15 -19.47 -27.48
C ALA A 265 -16.33 -18.03 -26.96
N GLN A 266 -17.12 -17.82 -25.92
CA GLN A 266 -17.34 -16.50 -25.34
C GLN A 266 -16.14 -16.00 -24.55
N LYS A 267 -15.79 -14.74 -24.77
CA LYS A 267 -14.82 -14.00 -23.96
C LYS A 267 -15.46 -13.58 -22.65
N LYS A 268 -14.69 -13.61 -21.57
CA LYS A 268 -15.16 -13.30 -20.22
C LYS A 268 -14.35 -12.14 -19.67
N TYR A 269 -15.01 -11.21 -18.99
CA TYR A 269 -14.30 -10.18 -18.26
C TYR A 269 -13.60 -10.79 -17.04
N MET A 270 -12.32 -10.49 -16.88
CA MET A 270 -11.51 -10.90 -15.75
C MET A 270 -11.12 -9.69 -14.95
N PHE A 271 -11.32 -9.79 -13.64
CA PHE A 271 -10.87 -8.84 -12.65
C PHE A 271 -9.48 -9.20 -12.18
N ARG A 272 -8.58 -8.22 -12.09
CA ARG A 272 -7.24 -8.39 -11.54
C ARG A 272 -7.00 -7.32 -10.49
N ASN A 273 -6.56 -7.72 -9.31
CA ASN A 273 -6.07 -6.80 -8.30
C ASN A 273 -4.64 -7.19 -7.89
N GLU A 274 -3.70 -6.29 -8.14
CA GLU A 274 -2.28 -6.51 -7.87
C GLU A 274 -1.82 -5.96 -6.52
N TYR A 275 -2.69 -5.24 -5.80
CA TYR A 275 -2.30 -4.47 -4.62
C TYR A 275 -3.19 -4.72 -3.41
N ARG A 276 -2.73 -4.25 -2.25
CA ARG A 276 -3.48 -4.32 -0.99
C ARG A 276 -4.63 -3.32 -0.91
N GLN A 277 -4.65 -2.34 -1.79
CA GLN A 277 -5.71 -1.36 -1.89
C GLN A 277 -6.77 -1.87 -2.86
N ALA A 278 -8.02 -1.71 -2.51
CA ALA A 278 -9.17 -2.15 -3.28
C ALA A 278 -10.31 -1.17 -3.10
N ILE A 279 -11.21 -1.12 -4.09
CA ILE A 279 -12.49 -0.43 -3.97
C ILE A 279 -13.54 -1.52 -3.79
N TYR A 280 -14.40 -1.29 -2.81
CA TYR A 280 -15.53 -2.15 -2.50
C TYR A 280 -16.82 -1.40 -2.81
N ALA A 281 -17.78 -2.13 -3.35
CA ALA A 281 -19.17 -1.70 -3.48
C ALA A 281 -20.04 -2.63 -2.62
N PHE A 282 -21.32 -2.29 -2.51
CA PHE A 282 -22.30 -3.07 -1.76
C PHE A 282 -23.45 -3.51 -2.67
N ILE A 283 -23.90 -4.75 -2.51
CA ILE A 283 -25.06 -5.32 -3.21
C ILE A 283 -25.93 -6.03 -2.18
N GLY A 284 -27.10 -5.48 -1.89
CA GLY A 284 -27.97 -5.99 -0.83
C GLY A 284 -27.25 -6.04 0.52
N GLY A 285 -26.46 -5.01 0.82
CA GLY A 285 -25.64 -4.91 2.04
C GLY A 285 -24.37 -5.77 2.06
N LYS A 286 -24.13 -6.62 1.06
CA LYS A 286 -22.93 -7.46 0.98
C LYS A 286 -21.81 -6.75 0.23
N MET A 287 -20.62 -6.77 0.82
CA MET A 287 -19.43 -6.16 0.24
C MET A 287 -18.89 -6.98 -0.95
N VAL A 288 -18.64 -6.32 -2.07
CA VAL A 288 -18.06 -6.90 -3.29
C VAL A 288 -16.91 -6.03 -3.79
N HIS A 289 -15.91 -6.61 -4.46
CA HIS A 289 -14.87 -5.82 -5.13
C HIS A 289 -15.45 -5.16 -6.36
N ILE A 290 -15.03 -3.92 -6.63
CA ILE A 290 -15.38 -3.19 -7.84
C ILE A 290 -14.14 -2.58 -8.48
N THR A 291 -14.09 -2.57 -9.80
CA THR A 291 -13.08 -1.85 -10.57
C THR A 291 -13.63 -1.39 -11.91
N SER A 292 -12.88 -0.52 -12.56
CA SER A 292 -13.07 -0.10 -13.96
C SER A 292 -11.86 -0.45 -14.81
N GLY A 293 -12.09 -0.53 -16.12
CA GLY A 293 -11.08 -0.84 -17.14
C GLY A 293 -11.72 -0.87 -18.53
N ASN A 294 -11.05 -0.28 -19.53
CA ASN A 294 -11.54 -0.19 -20.92
C ASN A 294 -12.98 0.32 -21.07
N GLY A 295 -13.39 1.29 -20.25
CA GLY A 295 -14.75 1.87 -20.28
C GLY A 295 -15.84 1.01 -19.64
N VAL A 296 -15.47 -0.11 -19.01
CA VAL A 296 -16.37 -1.05 -18.35
C VAL A 296 -16.20 -0.95 -16.83
N VAL A 297 -17.28 -1.11 -16.08
CA VAL A 297 -17.26 -1.35 -14.64
C VAL A 297 -17.54 -2.82 -14.39
N GLY A 298 -16.81 -3.44 -13.48
CA GLY A 298 -17.16 -4.80 -13.06
C GLY A 298 -16.88 -5.10 -11.61
N ILE A 299 -17.59 -6.13 -11.15
CA ILE A 299 -17.62 -6.57 -9.76
C ILE A 299 -17.21 -8.02 -9.61
N VAL A 300 -16.67 -8.35 -8.44
CA VAL A 300 -16.36 -9.73 -8.04
C VAL A 300 -16.82 -9.96 -6.61
N LYS A 301 -17.60 -11.02 -6.41
CA LYS A 301 -18.14 -11.42 -5.10
C LYS A 301 -17.11 -12.12 -4.19
N HIS A 302 -15.93 -12.43 -4.71
CA HIS A 302 -14.88 -13.20 -4.04
C HIS A 302 -13.55 -12.43 -3.97
N ASN A 303 -12.78 -12.72 -2.92
CA ASN A 303 -11.56 -11.98 -2.54
C ASN A 303 -10.26 -12.48 -3.21
N TYR A 304 -10.30 -13.32 -4.26
CA TYR A 304 -9.05 -13.80 -4.86
C TYR A 304 -8.52 -12.88 -5.97
N ARG A 305 -7.23 -13.02 -6.27
CA ARG A 305 -6.45 -12.09 -7.11
C ARG A 305 -6.91 -12.01 -8.57
N CYS A 306 -7.58 -13.03 -9.09
CA CYS A 306 -8.06 -13.09 -10.46
C CYS A 306 -9.37 -13.89 -10.56
N HIS A 307 -10.43 -13.30 -11.09
CA HIS A 307 -11.74 -13.94 -11.21
C HIS A 307 -12.55 -13.43 -12.40
N SER A 308 -13.48 -14.26 -12.85
CA SER A 308 -14.55 -13.81 -13.72
C SER A 308 -15.38 -12.74 -13.02
N ALA A 309 -15.47 -11.58 -13.66
CA ALA A 309 -16.23 -10.44 -13.17
C ALA A 309 -17.61 -10.43 -13.82
N THR A 310 -18.61 -9.94 -13.07
CA THR A 310 -19.83 -9.43 -13.68
C THR A 310 -19.55 -7.99 -14.09
N ALA A 311 -19.72 -7.65 -15.36
CA ALA A 311 -19.27 -6.39 -15.91
C ALA A 311 -20.35 -5.76 -16.79
N THR A 312 -20.43 -4.44 -16.80
CA THR A 312 -21.33 -3.67 -17.66
C THR A 312 -20.65 -2.41 -18.20
N THR A 313 -21.06 -2.00 -19.40
CA THR A 313 -20.80 -0.66 -19.96
C THR A 313 -21.86 0.35 -19.58
N GLY A 314 -22.97 -0.10 -19.01
CA GLY A 314 -24.09 0.73 -18.57
C GLY A 314 -23.87 1.28 -17.17
N THR A 315 -24.92 1.27 -16.36
CA THR A 315 -24.91 1.96 -15.05
C THR A 315 -24.57 1.04 -13.87
N PHE A 316 -24.15 1.63 -12.75
CA PHE A 316 -23.99 0.96 -11.45
C PHE A 316 -25.25 0.21 -11.02
N ALA A 317 -26.44 0.69 -11.40
CA ALA A 317 -27.71 0.04 -11.11
C ALA A 317 -27.86 -1.32 -11.81
N GLU A 318 -27.32 -1.49 -13.02
CA GLU A 318 -27.33 -2.77 -13.74
C GLU A 318 -26.47 -3.84 -13.04
N LEU A 319 -25.47 -3.41 -12.28
CA LEU A 319 -24.67 -4.29 -11.42
C LEU A 319 -25.36 -4.59 -10.08
N GLY A 320 -26.52 -3.98 -9.82
CA GLY A 320 -27.27 -4.12 -8.58
C GLY A 320 -26.60 -3.45 -7.38
N LEU A 321 -25.79 -2.40 -7.61
CA LEU A 321 -25.11 -1.71 -6.52
C LEU A 321 -26.10 -0.94 -5.64
N ASP A 322 -25.86 -0.97 -4.34
CA ASP A 322 -26.58 -0.15 -3.37
C ASP A 322 -26.25 1.32 -3.62
N MET A 323 -27.28 2.14 -3.83
CA MET A 323 -27.15 3.57 -4.13
C MET A 323 -27.54 4.40 -2.90
N VAL A 324 -26.79 5.46 -2.62
CA VAL A 324 -27.05 6.47 -1.57
C VAL A 324 -27.00 7.84 -2.22
N ASN A 325 -28.10 8.60 -2.16
CA ASN A 325 -28.23 9.93 -2.76
C ASN A 325 -27.82 9.97 -4.26
N GLY A 326 -28.23 8.94 -5.01
CA GLY A 326 -27.93 8.83 -6.44
C GLY A 326 -26.48 8.44 -6.79
N LYS A 327 -25.64 8.11 -5.80
CA LYS A 327 -24.26 7.62 -6.00
C LYS A 327 -24.11 6.19 -5.48
N PRO A 328 -23.21 5.37 -6.06
CA PRO A 328 -22.94 4.05 -5.51
C PRO A 328 -22.35 4.17 -4.11
N ARG A 329 -22.80 3.34 -3.18
CA ARG A 329 -22.15 3.19 -1.87
C ARG A 329 -20.81 2.49 -2.07
N LEU A 330 -19.71 3.22 -1.86
CA LEU A 330 -18.37 2.70 -2.06
C LEU A 330 -17.52 2.83 -0.79
N GLN A 331 -16.62 1.86 -0.60
CA GLN A 331 -15.56 1.91 0.40
C GLN A 331 -14.20 1.66 -0.24
N VAL A 332 -13.18 2.39 0.19
CA VAL A 332 -11.81 2.17 -0.25
C VAL A 332 -10.99 1.60 0.90
N ALA A 333 -10.39 0.43 0.69
CA ALA A 333 -9.34 -0.06 1.57
C ALA A 333 -8.05 0.72 1.30
N TYR A 334 -7.72 1.63 2.21
CA TYR A 334 -6.51 2.43 2.15
C TYR A 334 -5.68 2.23 3.41
N ARG A 335 -4.47 1.68 3.27
CA ARG A 335 -3.51 1.45 4.39
C ARG A 335 -4.15 0.73 5.60
N LYS A 336 -4.90 -0.36 5.35
CA LYS A 336 -5.62 -1.17 6.36
C LYS A 336 -6.81 -0.49 7.04
N LYS A 337 -7.21 0.71 6.58
CA LYS A 337 -8.46 1.36 7.00
C LYS A 337 -9.48 1.28 5.86
N MET A 338 -10.76 1.18 6.21
CA MET A 338 -11.87 1.33 5.27
C MET A 338 -12.34 2.77 5.33
N ILE A 339 -12.52 3.38 4.17
CA ILE A 339 -12.91 4.78 4.01
C ILE A 339 -14.15 4.82 3.14
N ASP A 340 -15.24 5.39 3.64
CA ASP A 340 -16.45 5.64 2.85
C ASP A 340 -16.20 6.78 1.86
N ILE A 341 -16.72 6.62 0.64
CA ILE A 341 -16.57 7.58 -0.48
C ILE A 341 -17.92 8.18 -0.86
#